data_AF-A0A932DYK0-F1
#
_entry.id   AF-A0A932DYK0-F1
#
_cell.length_a   1.000
_cell.length_b   1.000
_cell.length_c   1.000
_cell.angle_alpha   90.00
_cell.angle_beta   90.00
_cell.angle_gamma   90.00
#
_symmetry.space_group_name_H-M   'P 1'
#
loop_
_entity.id
_entity.type
_entity.pdbx_description
1 polymer ?
#
loop_
_entity_poly.entity_id
_entity_poly.type
_entity_poly.pdbx_seq_one_letter_code
_entity_poly.pdbx_strand_id
1 'polypeptide(L)'
;MVQKKVKKHTRQPVIIIFPYLFIAKETSFDKVVIKPYDANLIDKEEQTIKQQLFKIASFFRINGMLVQKWSYCVTYPSNKKSCDTLKSSLNKFATIIRYSQLSDPHNDARFSNFDYFIFPLSKFNLGTASNFNYYKGVLNGEYTIGFTTMKNDIKNPFSFYYNISPLTVDNLDDNKYLQNFYSNRIKEKEAKRLLKAMEWFNRSFATIYELDYADAVVHLVTAFEALFKVEDERNNKAQVKSGLIQFLGESPELTDWANKFYKLRNDIVHGDTELSPFWFTPSRGIKAHRHHLALARKIFSRCLEALLNLRASSLTSDIHEELISNEIRFKEAKKILVANAKSRLQFAFRSISEIKHDDFSMTKKQTEELGKLFLPYLLEDLRNENRQNAIAALDGILNWSGSDYSELALLYVKGSDKYDIFYFDNSVAVPNAQSQFLREAGYNFLRCAMDRLLTFSE
;
A
#
# COMPACT_ATOMS: atom_id res chain seq x y z
N MET A 1 7.65 -44.07 -51.95
CA MET A 1 7.69 -43.58 -50.55
C MET A 1 8.15 -42.11 -50.55
N VAL A 2 7.22 -41.17 -50.49
CA VAL A 2 7.56 -39.73 -50.41
C VAL A 2 7.83 -39.40 -48.95
N GLN A 3 9.10 -39.21 -48.59
CA GLN A 3 9.49 -38.71 -47.27
C GLN A 3 8.91 -37.29 -47.09
N LYS A 4 7.86 -37.17 -46.28
CA LYS A 4 7.39 -35.88 -45.76
C LYS A 4 8.54 -35.25 -44.97
N LYS A 5 9.22 -34.27 -45.56
CA LYS A 5 10.08 -33.32 -44.83
C LYS A 5 9.23 -32.65 -43.76
N VAL A 6 9.35 -33.12 -42.52
CA VAL A 6 8.83 -32.42 -41.35
C VAL A 6 9.59 -31.10 -41.29
N LYS A 7 8.92 -29.99 -41.63
CA LYS A 7 9.47 -28.64 -41.44
C LYS A 7 9.72 -28.49 -39.94
N LYS A 8 10.99 -28.56 -39.53
CA LYS A 8 11.44 -28.18 -38.19
C LYS A 8 11.15 -26.68 -38.06
N HIS A 9 10.02 -26.32 -37.46
CA HIS A 9 9.74 -24.94 -37.10
C HIS A 9 10.73 -24.54 -36.01
N THR A 10 11.80 -23.84 -36.40
CA THR A 10 12.71 -23.19 -35.47
C THR A 10 11.89 -22.22 -34.62
N ARG A 11 11.80 -22.50 -33.31
CA ARG A 11 11.06 -21.66 -32.36
C ARG A 11 11.74 -20.29 -32.30
N GLN A 12 10.96 -19.23 -32.46
CA GLN A 12 11.49 -17.88 -32.39
C GLN A 12 11.73 -17.50 -30.93
N PRO A 13 12.92 -17.00 -30.57
CA PRO A 13 13.18 -16.52 -29.22
C PRO A 13 12.33 -15.27 -28.92
N VAL A 14 11.88 -15.19 -27.68
CA VAL A 14 11.17 -14.04 -27.12
C VAL A 14 11.95 -13.55 -25.91
N ILE A 15 12.35 -12.28 -25.94
CA ILE A 15 12.97 -11.59 -24.81
C ILE A 15 11.88 -10.86 -24.04
N ILE A 16 11.86 -11.02 -22.72
CA ILE A 16 11.04 -10.24 -21.79
C ILE A 16 11.96 -9.42 -20.91
N ILE A 17 11.67 -8.14 -20.73
CA ILE A 17 12.42 -7.25 -19.84
C ILE A 17 11.45 -6.56 -18.87
N PHE A 18 11.82 -6.59 -17.59
CA PHE A 18 11.28 -5.76 -16.52
C PHE A 18 12.30 -4.65 -16.24
N PRO A 19 12.15 -3.46 -16.86
CA PRO A 19 13.15 -2.42 -16.75
C PRO A 19 13.21 -1.80 -15.36
N TYR A 20 12.08 -1.74 -14.64
CA TYR A 20 11.97 -0.98 -13.38
C TYR A 20 11.73 -1.86 -12.15
N LEU A 21 11.82 -3.18 -12.33
CA LEU A 21 11.80 -4.19 -11.28
C LEU A 21 13.07 -5.02 -11.41
N PHE A 22 13.92 -4.94 -10.38
CA PHE A 22 15.11 -5.75 -10.23
C PHE A 22 14.87 -6.80 -9.16
N ILE A 23 14.97 -8.08 -9.52
CA ILE A 23 14.96 -9.19 -8.58
C ILE A 23 16.40 -9.50 -8.18
N ALA A 24 16.68 -9.89 -6.94
CA ALA A 24 18.06 -10.17 -6.52
C ALA A 24 18.55 -11.58 -6.92
N LYS A 25 17.63 -12.53 -7.14
CA LYS A 25 17.94 -13.93 -7.48
C LYS A 25 17.03 -14.46 -8.58
N GLU A 26 17.50 -15.45 -9.34
CA GLU A 26 16.67 -16.14 -10.32
C GLU A 26 15.40 -16.69 -9.65
N THR A 27 14.24 -16.38 -10.23
CA THR A 27 12.93 -16.76 -9.67
C THR A 27 12.09 -17.44 -10.75
N SER A 28 11.50 -18.59 -10.41
CA SER A 28 10.72 -19.41 -11.34
C SER A 28 9.23 -19.45 -10.97
N PHE A 29 8.35 -19.25 -11.94
CA PHE A 29 6.90 -19.36 -11.78
C PHE A 29 6.24 -19.76 -13.10
N ASP A 30 5.23 -20.63 -13.10
CA ASP A 30 4.53 -21.09 -14.31
C ASP A 30 5.45 -21.46 -15.51
N LYS A 31 6.62 -22.07 -15.24
CA LYS A 31 7.67 -22.41 -16.24
C LYS A 31 8.36 -21.19 -16.90
N VAL A 32 8.15 -20.00 -16.37
CA VAL A 32 8.90 -18.78 -16.67
C VAL A 32 10.00 -18.64 -15.62
N VAL A 33 11.22 -18.34 -16.08
CA VAL A 33 12.36 -18.04 -15.20
C VAL A 33 12.75 -16.60 -15.43
N ILE A 34 12.52 -15.74 -14.44
CA ILE A 34 13.06 -14.38 -14.45
C ILE A 34 14.46 -14.43 -13.84
N LYS A 35 15.39 -13.76 -14.48
CA LYS A 35 16.79 -13.63 -14.08
C LYS A 35 17.11 -12.18 -13.72
N PRO A 36 17.97 -11.95 -12.71
CA PRO A 36 18.51 -10.63 -12.43
C PRO A 36 19.44 -10.17 -13.55
N TYR A 37 19.65 -8.87 -13.67
CA TYR A 37 20.83 -8.34 -14.35
C TYR A 37 22.08 -8.75 -13.57
N ASP A 38 22.75 -9.79 -14.05
CA ASP A 38 24.00 -10.33 -13.54
C ASP A 38 24.89 -10.69 -14.73
N ALA A 39 26.13 -10.21 -14.74
CA ALA A 39 27.05 -10.39 -15.84
C ALA A 39 27.33 -11.88 -16.13
N ASN A 40 27.47 -12.70 -15.08
CA ASN A 40 27.74 -14.13 -15.22
C ASN A 40 26.54 -14.89 -15.79
N LEU A 41 25.31 -14.47 -15.46
CA LEU A 41 24.10 -15.05 -16.04
C LEU A 41 23.92 -14.65 -17.51
N ILE A 42 24.16 -13.37 -17.83
CA ILE A 42 24.06 -12.88 -19.21
C ILE A 42 25.13 -13.51 -20.11
N ASP A 43 26.33 -13.75 -19.59
CA ASP A 43 27.42 -14.40 -20.34
C ASP A 43 27.14 -15.86 -20.68
N LYS A 44 26.22 -16.51 -19.97
CA LYS A 44 25.74 -17.87 -20.26
C LYS A 44 24.64 -17.90 -21.34
N GLU A 45 24.06 -16.75 -21.70
CA GLU A 45 23.07 -16.68 -22.80
C GLU A 45 23.74 -16.85 -24.16
N GLU A 46 22.98 -17.30 -25.16
CA GLU A 46 23.47 -17.36 -26.54
C GLU A 46 23.93 -15.97 -26.98
N GLN A 47 25.08 -15.88 -27.66
CA GLN A 47 25.68 -14.61 -28.09
C GLN A 47 24.69 -13.69 -28.83
N THR A 48 23.82 -14.26 -29.66
CA THR A 48 22.76 -13.52 -30.35
C THR A 48 21.78 -12.90 -29.35
N ILE A 49 21.29 -13.69 -28.38
CA ILE A 49 20.36 -13.24 -27.35
C ILE A 49 20.99 -12.15 -26.49
N LYS A 50 22.24 -12.36 -26.03
CA LYS A 50 23.00 -11.38 -25.27
C LYS A 50 23.07 -10.03 -25.98
N GLN A 51 23.43 -10.01 -27.26
CA GLN A 51 23.50 -8.78 -28.05
C GLN A 51 22.13 -8.08 -28.18
N GLN A 52 21.06 -8.84 -28.43
CA GLN A 52 19.71 -8.27 -28.55
C GLN A 52 19.21 -7.75 -27.21
N LEU A 53 19.52 -8.44 -26.11
CA LEU A 53 19.13 -8.04 -24.77
C LEU A 53 19.71 -6.68 -24.40
N PHE A 54 21.01 -6.44 -24.65
CA PHE A 54 21.63 -5.12 -24.42
C PHE A 54 21.05 -4.03 -25.32
N LYS A 55 20.80 -4.32 -26.61
CA LYS A 55 20.15 -3.37 -27.53
C LYS A 55 18.76 -2.96 -27.02
N ILE A 56 17.95 -3.94 -26.60
CA ILE A 56 16.62 -3.65 -26.06
C ILE A 56 16.72 -2.92 -24.73
N ALA A 57 17.59 -3.35 -23.81
CA ALA A 57 17.75 -2.72 -22.50
C ALA A 57 18.12 -1.23 -22.61
N SER A 58 18.94 -0.86 -23.60
CA SER A 58 19.32 0.54 -23.85
C SER A 58 18.16 1.47 -24.25
N PHE A 59 16.98 0.91 -24.57
CA PHE A 59 15.75 1.67 -24.80
C PHE A 59 15.21 2.32 -23.52
N PHE A 60 15.41 1.69 -22.36
CA PHE A 60 14.80 2.11 -21.10
C PHE A 60 15.63 3.18 -20.39
N ARG A 61 14.97 4.27 -20.01
CA ARG A 61 15.60 5.45 -19.42
C ARG A 61 14.78 6.01 -18.25
N ILE A 62 15.48 6.57 -17.27
CA ILE A 62 14.92 7.33 -16.14
C ILE A 62 15.57 8.70 -16.16
N ASN A 63 14.77 9.76 -16.25
CA ASN A 63 15.26 11.15 -16.30
C ASN A 63 16.37 11.33 -17.36
N GLY A 64 16.21 10.69 -18.53
CA GLY A 64 17.18 10.71 -19.63
C GLY A 64 18.37 9.75 -19.48
N MET A 65 18.64 9.24 -18.28
CA MET A 65 19.73 8.29 -18.00
C MET A 65 19.31 6.85 -18.30
N LEU A 66 20.24 6.03 -18.78
CA LEU A 66 19.98 4.60 -19.02
C LEU A 66 19.72 3.87 -17.70
N VAL A 67 18.76 2.95 -17.73
CA VAL A 67 18.52 2.06 -16.60
C VAL A 67 19.65 1.04 -16.50
N GLN A 68 20.37 1.04 -15.38
CA GLN A 68 21.57 0.20 -15.19
C GLN A 68 21.27 -1.21 -14.70
N LYS A 69 20.12 -1.43 -14.04
CA LYS A 69 19.71 -2.73 -13.51
C LYS A 69 18.28 -3.03 -13.95
N TRP A 70 18.05 -4.24 -14.42
CA TRP A 70 16.76 -4.72 -14.91
C TRP A 70 16.65 -6.22 -14.64
N SER A 71 15.48 -6.80 -14.82
CA SER A 71 15.29 -8.25 -14.80
C SER A 71 14.77 -8.72 -16.15
N TYR A 72 15.06 -9.97 -16.51
CA TYR A 72 14.73 -10.48 -17.84
C TYR A 72 14.34 -11.95 -17.85
N CYS A 73 13.69 -12.36 -18.93
CA CYS A 73 13.43 -13.75 -19.23
C CYS A 73 13.63 -13.99 -20.73
N VAL A 74 14.13 -15.16 -21.10
CA VAL A 74 14.24 -15.62 -22.48
C VAL A 74 13.44 -16.91 -22.62
N THR A 75 12.54 -16.95 -23.58
CA THR A 75 11.67 -18.12 -23.80
C THR A 75 11.42 -18.38 -25.28
N TYR A 76 10.94 -19.60 -25.57
CA TYR A 76 10.78 -20.13 -26.93
C TYR A 76 9.37 -20.67 -27.12
N PRO A 77 8.34 -19.80 -27.19
CA PRO A 77 6.97 -20.22 -27.41
C PRO A 77 6.88 -20.93 -28.77
N SER A 78 6.16 -22.06 -28.80
CA SER A 78 6.03 -22.91 -29.98
C SER A 78 4.90 -22.49 -30.91
N ASN A 79 3.90 -21.77 -30.39
CA ASN A 79 2.71 -21.33 -31.12
C ASN A 79 2.00 -20.15 -30.40
N LYS A 80 0.94 -19.62 -31.02
CA LYS A 80 0.13 -18.53 -30.46
C LYS A 80 -0.38 -18.85 -29.05
N LYS A 81 -0.92 -20.06 -28.82
CA LYS A 81 -1.42 -20.49 -27.50
C LYS A 81 -0.33 -20.41 -26.42
N SER A 82 0.90 -20.82 -26.73
CA SER A 82 2.02 -20.71 -25.79
C SER A 82 2.44 -19.26 -25.51
N CYS A 83 2.28 -18.35 -26.49
CA CYS A 83 2.46 -16.92 -26.26
C CYS A 83 1.36 -16.35 -25.34
N ASP A 84 0.11 -16.77 -25.54
CA ASP A 84 -1.01 -16.35 -24.69
C ASP A 84 -0.85 -16.86 -23.25
N THR A 85 -0.38 -18.10 -23.08
CA THR A 85 -0.02 -18.66 -21.76
C THR A 85 1.11 -17.86 -21.11
N LEU A 86 2.17 -17.53 -21.85
CA LEU A 86 3.27 -16.70 -21.35
C LEU A 86 2.77 -15.34 -20.86
N LYS A 87 1.95 -14.65 -21.65
CA LYS A 87 1.33 -13.38 -21.25
C LYS A 87 0.50 -13.52 -19.97
N SER A 88 -0.31 -14.57 -19.89
CA SER A 88 -1.13 -14.83 -18.68
C SER A 88 -0.27 -15.04 -17.45
N SER A 89 0.85 -15.77 -17.57
CA SER A 89 1.79 -16.01 -16.45
C SER A 89 2.52 -14.75 -16.01
N LEU A 90 2.96 -13.91 -16.97
CA LEU A 90 3.59 -12.63 -16.67
C LEU A 90 2.60 -11.65 -16.02
N ASN A 91 1.35 -11.58 -16.52
CA ASN A 91 0.30 -10.77 -15.90
C ASN A 91 -0.04 -11.23 -14.49
N LYS A 92 -0.14 -12.54 -14.26
CA LYS A 92 -0.33 -13.12 -12.92
C LYS A 92 0.82 -12.70 -11.98
N PHE A 93 2.07 -12.91 -12.39
CA PHE A 93 3.24 -12.53 -11.60
C PHE A 93 3.28 -11.03 -11.29
N ALA A 94 3.18 -10.19 -12.32
CA ALA A 94 3.22 -8.74 -12.19
C ALA A 94 2.08 -8.22 -11.30
N THR A 95 0.87 -8.80 -11.41
CA THR A 95 -0.28 -8.41 -10.57
C THR A 95 -0.04 -8.73 -9.10
N ILE A 96 0.46 -9.93 -8.80
CA ILE A 96 0.70 -10.38 -7.42
C ILE A 96 1.81 -9.56 -6.77
N ILE A 97 2.94 -9.38 -7.46
CA ILE A 97 4.06 -8.63 -6.90
C ILE A 97 3.75 -7.13 -6.81
N ARG A 98 3.10 -6.55 -7.82
CA ARG A 98 2.61 -5.17 -7.75
C ARG A 98 1.71 -4.98 -6.54
N TYR A 99 0.74 -5.86 -6.35
CA TYR A 99 -0.14 -5.80 -5.19
C TYR A 99 0.64 -5.92 -3.88
N SER A 100 1.57 -6.89 -3.78
CA SER A 100 2.34 -7.09 -2.56
C SER A 100 3.12 -5.86 -2.12
N GLN A 101 3.62 -5.06 -3.07
CA GLN A 101 4.39 -3.86 -2.77
C GLN A 101 3.44 -2.66 -2.56
N LEU A 102 2.43 -2.50 -3.43
CA LEU A 102 1.44 -1.43 -3.32
C LEU A 102 0.42 -1.63 -2.19
N SER A 103 0.35 -2.79 -1.54
CA SER A 103 -0.49 -2.96 -0.35
C SER A 103 0.11 -2.32 0.89
N ASP A 104 1.43 -2.19 0.96
CA ASP A 104 2.14 -1.67 2.12
C ASP A 104 2.32 -0.15 2.03
N PRO A 105 1.69 0.67 2.90
CA PRO A 105 1.80 2.12 2.86
C PRO A 105 3.21 2.66 3.09
N HIS A 106 4.13 1.85 3.63
CA HIS A 106 5.52 2.26 3.85
C HIS A 106 6.42 1.98 2.64
N ASN A 107 5.91 1.30 1.62
CA ASN A 107 6.66 1.00 0.41
C ASN A 107 6.51 2.14 -0.61
N ASP A 108 7.63 2.58 -1.18
CA ASP A 108 7.70 3.66 -2.17
C ASP A 108 7.53 3.17 -3.62
N ALA A 109 7.24 1.88 -3.79
CA ALA A 109 6.94 1.28 -5.08
C ALA A 109 5.80 2.02 -5.81
N ARG A 110 5.95 2.12 -7.12
CA ARG A 110 4.97 2.70 -8.03
C ARG A 110 4.41 1.63 -8.95
N PHE A 111 3.20 1.87 -9.45
CA PHE A 111 2.52 0.96 -10.37
C PHE A 111 3.38 0.49 -11.54
N SER A 112 4.11 1.42 -12.17
CA SER A 112 4.96 1.15 -13.33
C SER A 112 6.29 0.46 -13.03
N ASN A 113 6.66 0.28 -11.76
CA ASN A 113 7.83 -0.53 -11.43
C ASN A 113 7.71 -1.96 -11.97
N PHE A 114 6.48 -2.50 -12.01
CA PHE A 114 6.19 -3.88 -12.37
C PHE A 114 5.84 -4.07 -13.85
N ASP A 115 5.99 -3.01 -14.65
CA ASP A 115 5.73 -3.08 -16.08
C ASP A 115 6.76 -3.97 -16.77
N TYR A 116 6.30 -4.76 -17.73
CA TYR A 116 7.14 -5.67 -18.49
C TYR A 116 6.90 -5.57 -19.98
N PHE A 117 7.94 -5.86 -20.74
CA PHE A 117 7.97 -5.69 -22.19
C PHE A 117 8.35 -7.00 -22.85
N ILE A 118 7.52 -7.47 -23.79
CA ILE A 118 7.76 -8.70 -24.57
C ILE A 118 8.23 -8.32 -25.97
N PHE A 119 9.38 -8.82 -26.40
CA PHE A 119 9.95 -8.62 -27.74
C PHE A 119 10.23 -9.97 -28.43
N PRO A 120 9.34 -10.41 -29.34
CA PRO A 120 9.65 -11.51 -30.23
C PRO A 120 10.76 -11.12 -31.19
N LEU A 121 11.82 -11.94 -31.26
CA LEU A 121 12.92 -11.70 -32.18
C LEU A 121 12.60 -12.30 -33.56
N SER A 122 12.53 -11.43 -34.57
CA SER A 122 12.38 -11.86 -35.95
C SER A 122 13.72 -12.27 -36.55
N LYS A 123 13.70 -12.95 -37.70
CA LYS A 123 14.94 -13.27 -38.45
C LYS A 123 15.77 -12.02 -38.77
N PHE A 124 15.13 -10.85 -38.90
CA PHE A 124 15.81 -9.58 -39.15
C PHE A 124 16.57 -9.07 -37.92
N ASN A 125 16.10 -9.38 -36.70
CA ASN A 125 16.78 -9.02 -35.46
C ASN A 125 17.95 -9.97 -35.16
N LEU A 126 17.90 -11.20 -35.66
CA LEU A 126 18.92 -12.23 -35.41
C LEU A 126 20.15 -12.10 -36.31
N GLY A 127 20.13 -11.20 -37.30
CA GLY A 127 21.30 -10.89 -38.15
C GLY A 127 22.26 -9.92 -37.47
N THR A 128 23.54 -10.27 -37.36
CA THR A 128 24.58 -9.46 -36.70
C THR A 128 25.07 -8.26 -37.52
N ALA A 129 24.79 -8.23 -38.83
CA ALA A 129 25.34 -7.23 -39.77
C ALA A 129 24.47 -5.99 -39.99
N SER A 130 23.24 -5.95 -39.45
CA SER A 130 22.32 -4.85 -39.72
C SER A 130 22.57 -3.65 -38.80
N ASN A 131 22.94 -2.51 -39.41
CA ASN A 131 23.05 -1.22 -38.73
C ASN A 131 21.70 -0.65 -38.27
N PHE A 132 20.58 -1.27 -38.66
CA PHE A 132 19.21 -0.87 -38.33
C PHE A 132 18.44 -2.07 -37.76
N ASN A 133 17.84 -1.93 -36.58
CA ASN A 133 16.95 -2.95 -36.03
C ASN A 133 15.61 -2.30 -35.66
N TYR A 134 14.52 -2.91 -36.08
CA TYR A 134 13.18 -2.57 -35.61
C TYR A 134 12.69 -3.64 -34.64
N TYR A 135 12.29 -3.22 -33.44
CA TYR A 135 11.68 -4.09 -32.46
C TYR A 135 10.21 -3.73 -32.36
N LYS A 136 9.36 -4.74 -32.53
CA LYS A 136 7.93 -4.65 -32.24
C LYS A 136 7.67 -5.52 -31.02
N GLY A 137 7.10 -4.93 -29.99
CA GLY A 137 6.85 -5.60 -28.72
C GLY A 137 5.47 -5.33 -28.17
N VAL A 138 5.24 -5.84 -26.96
CA VAL A 138 4.00 -5.66 -26.20
C VAL A 138 4.34 -5.28 -24.76
N LEU A 139 3.79 -4.17 -24.29
CA LEU A 139 3.83 -3.72 -22.89
C LEU A 139 2.66 -4.33 -22.12
N ASN A 140 2.95 -4.98 -20.99
CA ASN A 140 1.98 -5.59 -20.07
C ASN A 140 1.00 -6.56 -20.76
N GLY A 141 1.44 -7.19 -21.86
CA GLY A 141 0.61 -8.13 -22.63
C GLY A 141 -0.49 -7.49 -23.50
N GLU A 142 -0.71 -6.18 -23.38
CA GLU A 142 -1.84 -5.45 -23.96
C GLU A 142 -1.42 -4.43 -25.03
N TYR A 143 -0.52 -3.51 -24.71
CA TYR A 143 -0.22 -2.36 -25.56
C TYR A 143 0.90 -2.67 -26.54
N THR A 144 0.66 -2.47 -27.83
CA THR A 144 1.73 -2.62 -28.83
C THR A 144 2.69 -1.45 -28.73
N ILE A 145 3.98 -1.76 -28.68
CA ILE A 145 5.06 -0.76 -28.70
C ILE A 145 6.06 -1.11 -29.79
N GLY A 146 6.84 -0.12 -30.22
CA GLY A 146 7.93 -0.38 -31.15
C GLY A 146 9.01 0.69 -31.11
N PHE A 147 10.24 0.30 -31.39
CA PHE A 147 11.35 1.23 -31.47
C PHE A 147 12.39 0.77 -32.47
N THR A 148 13.21 1.72 -32.92
CA THR A 148 14.31 1.45 -33.85
C THR A 148 15.64 1.75 -33.19
N THR A 149 16.64 0.89 -33.42
CA THR A 149 18.03 1.18 -33.09
C THR A 149 18.83 1.37 -34.38
N MET A 150 19.61 2.45 -34.45
CA MET A 150 20.67 2.62 -35.43
C MET A 150 22.02 2.57 -34.71
N LYS A 151 23.07 2.06 -35.37
CA LYS A 151 24.46 1.85 -34.87
C LYS A 151 24.83 2.49 -33.51
N ASN A 152 24.65 3.81 -33.34
CA ASN A 152 24.91 4.57 -32.10
C ASN A 152 23.75 5.49 -31.64
N ASP A 153 22.57 5.39 -32.25
CA ASP A 153 21.42 6.26 -31.96
C ASP A 153 20.15 5.42 -31.73
N ILE A 154 19.47 5.70 -30.62
CA ILE A 154 18.20 5.08 -30.27
C ILE A 154 17.13 6.14 -30.50
N LYS A 155 16.53 6.09 -31.69
CA LYS A 155 15.37 6.94 -31.97
C LYS A 155 14.17 6.38 -31.23
N ASN A 156 13.78 7.09 -30.19
CA ASN A 156 12.67 6.73 -29.33
C ASN A 156 11.43 7.57 -29.67
N PRO A 157 10.41 7.01 -30.33
CA PRO A 157 9.12 7.68 -30.47
C PRO A 157 8.26 7.63 -29.19
N PHE A 158 8.65 6.82 -28.20
CA PHE A 158 7.94 6.60 -26.93
C PHE A 158 8.82 7.00 -25.74
N SER A 159 8.91 8.29 -25.46
CA SER A 159 9.53 8.75 -24.21
C SER A 159 8.60 8.42 -23.04
N PHE A 160 8.78 7.25 -22.44
CA PHE A 160 8.21 6.93 -21.15
C PHE A 160 8.93 7.78 -20.09
N TYR A 161 8.46 9.02 -19.87
CA TYR A 161 8.95 9.87 -18.80
C TYR A 161 8.39 9.39 -17.47
N TYR A 162 8.78 8.19 -17.07
CA TYR A 162 8.56 7.72 -15.72
C TYR A 162 9.62 8.37 -14.84
N ASN A 163 9.22 9.34 -14.02
CA ASN A 163 10.07 9.81 -12.93
C ASN A 163 10.05 8.78 -11.79
N ILE A 164 10.51 7.55 -12.05
CA ILE A 164 10.44 6.41 -11.13
C ILE A 164 11.85 5.88 -10.86
N SER A 165 12.13 5.55 -9.60
CA SER A 165 13.33 4.80 -9.22
C SER A 165 13.09 3.31 -9.49
N PRO A 166 14.09 2.54 -9.97
CA PRO A 166 13.96 1.09 -10.08
C PRO A 166 13.72 0.48 -8.69
N LEU A 167 12.79 -0.46 -8.61
CA LEU A 167 12.49 -1.18 -7.39
C LEU A 167 13.34 -2.45 -7.31
N THR A 168 14.01 -2.68 -6.18
CA THR A 168 14.70 -3.94 -5.90
C THR A 168 13.83 -4.81 -4.99
N VAL A 169 13.64 -6.07 -5.36
CA VAL A 169 12.95 -7.07 -4.54
C VAL A 169 13.91 -8.22 -4.24
N ASP A 170 14.40 -8.25 -3.00
CA ASP A 170 15.47 -9.15 -2.59
C ASP A 170 15.02 -10.60 -2.45
N ASN A 171 13.85 -10.84 -1.84
CA ASN A 171 13.36 -12.19 -1.59
C ASN A 171 11.93 -12.42 -2.08
N LEU A 172 11.80 -12.75 -3.37
CA LEU A 172 10.52 -13.14 -3.97
C LEU A 172 9.99 -14.48 -3.43
N ASP A 173 10.87 -15.38 -3.00
CA ASP A 173 10.45 -16.69 -2.50
C ASP A 173 9.67 -16.58 -1.19
N ASP A 174 9.98 -15.59 -0.36
CA ASP A 174 9.27 -15.30 0.90
C ASP A 174 7.96 -14.52 0.69
N ASN A 175 7.63 -14.16 -0.56
CA ASN A 175 6.43 -13.41 -0.84
C ASN A 175 5.19 -14.28 -0.58
N LYS A 176 4.52 -14.02 0.55
CA LYS A 176 3.34 -14.77 1.01
C LYS A 176 2.21 -14.86 -0.03
N TYR A 177 2.06 -13.85 -0.89
CA TYR A 177 1.05 -13.86 -1.96
C TYR A 177 1.47 -14.78 -3.11
N LEU A 178 2.72 -14.68 -3.59
CA LEU A 178 3.24 -15.60 -4.60
C LEU A 178 3.13 -17.06 -4.11
N GLN A 179 3.59 -17.34 -2.89
CA GLN A 179 3.52 -18.68 -2.32
C GLN A 179 2.09 -19.23 -2.36
N ASN A 180 1.07 -18.44 -1.99
CA ASN A 180 -0.32 -18.90 -2.04
C ASN A 180 -0.82 -19.17 -3.47
N PHE A 181 -0.52 -18.30 -4.42
CA PHE A 181 -0.98 -18.44 -5.81
C PHE A 181 -0.25 -19.52 -6.62
N TYR A 182 0.96 -19.91 -6.22
CA TYR A 182 1.79 -20.89 -6.91
C TYR A 182 1.90 -22.24 -6.19
N SER A 183 1.50 -22.34 -4.91
CA SER A 183 1.44 -23.62 -4.16
C SER A 183 0.20 -24.48 -4.43
N ASN A 184 -0.63 -24.12 -5.42
CA ASN A 184 -1.91 -24.79 -5.77
C ASN A 184 -2.97 -24.80 -4.63
N ARG A 185 -2.82 -23.98 -3.60
CA ARG A 185 -3.79 -23.89 -2.49
C ARG A 185 -5.11 -23.25 -2.88
N ILE A 186 -5.13 -22.48 -3.96
CA ILE A 186 -6.31 -21.72 -4.42
C ILE A 186 -6.88 -22.37 -5.68
N LYS A 187 -8.19 -22.64 -5.68
CA LYS A 187 -8.91 -23.16 -6.86
C LYS A 187 -8.86 -22.14 -8.01
N GLU A 188 -8.80 -22.59 -9.26
CA GLU A 188 -8.62 -21.72 -10.43
C GLU A 188 -9.66 -20.58 -10.53
N LYS A 189 -10.94 -20.88 -10.32
CA LYS A 189 -12.02 -19.87 -10.34
C LYS A 189 -11.82 -18.80 -9.28
N GLU A 190 -11.39 -19.20 -8.08
CA GLU A 190 -11.08 -18.30 -6.98
C GLU A 190 -9.81 -17.49 -7.27
N ALA A 191 -8.76 -18.12 -7.78
CA ALA A 191 -7.54 -17.44 -8.18
C ALA A 191 -7.81 -16.33 -9.21
N LYS A 192 -8.64 -16.61 -10.23
CA LYS A 192 -9.05 -15.60 -11.22
C LYS A 192 -9.77 -14.41 -10.57
N ARG A 193 -10.69 -14.68 -9.64
CA ARG A 193 -11.40 -13.64 -8.88
C ARG A 193 -10.41 -12.78 -8.08
N LEU A 194 -9.54 -13.41 -7.29
CA LEU A 194 -8.59 -12.70 -6.43
C LEU A 194 -7.58 -11.89 -7.25
N LEU A 195 -7.08 -12.44 -8.37
CA LEU A 195 -6.23 -11.69 -9.30
C LEU A 195 -6.96 -10.49 -9.88
N LYS A 196 -8.25 -10.62 -10.22
CA LYS A 196 -9.03 -9.48 -10.72
C LYS A 196 -9.22 -8.39 -9.67
N ALA A 197 -9.45 -8.79 -8.42
CA ALA A 197 -9.54 -7.86 -7.31
C ALA A 197 -8.20 -7.14 -7.07
N MET A 198 -7.09 -7.86 -7.06
CA MET A 198 -5.73 -7.30 -6.96
C MET A 198 -5.40 -6.37 -8.13
N GLU A 199 -5.84 -6.71 -9.35
CA GLU A 199 -5.65 -5.87 -10.54
C GLU A 199 -6.35 -4.51 -10.38
N TRP A 200 -7.63 -4.50 -9.99
CA TRP A 200 -8.36 -3.26 -9.73
C TRP A 200 -7.78 -2.46 -8.58
N PHE A 201 -7.38 -3.13 -7.50
CA PHE A 201 -6.66 -2.49 -6.40
C PHE A 201 -5.39 -1.81 -6.91
N ASN A 202 -4.57 -2.51 -7.67
CA ASN A 202 -3.34 -1.95 -8.23
C ASN A 202 -3.61 -0.70 -9.07
N ARG A 203 -4.65 -0.73 -9.93
CA ARG A 203 -5.02 0.40 -10.78
C ARG A 203 -5.39 1.66 -9.99
N SER A 204 -5.86 1.53 -8.75
CA SER A 204 -6.11 2.70 -7.88
C SER A 204 -4.86 3.48 -7.48
N PHE A 205 -3.67 2.93 -7.76
CA PHE A 205 -2.36 3.56 -7.51
C PHE A 205 -1.58 3.80 -8.81
N ALA A 206 -2.22 3.68 -9.99
CA ALA A 206 -1.54 3.91 -11.25
C ALA A 206 -1.16 5.39 -11.37
N THR A 207 0.13 5.67 -11.49
CA THR A 207 0.71 7.01 -11.60
C THR A 207 0.85 7.45 -13.05
N ILE A 208 -0.17 7.16 -13.87
CA ILE A 208 -0.34 7.89 -15.11
C ILE A 208 -0.69 9.32 -14.67
N TYR A 209 -0.12 10.34 -15.31
CA TYR A 209 -0.13 11.77 -14.92
C TYR A 209 -1.52 12.41 -14.65
N GLU A 210 -2.60 11.65 -14.53
CA GLU A 210 -4.00 12.08 -14.46
C GLU A 210 -4.92 11.15 -13.65
N LEU A 211 -4.40 10.21 -12.83
CA LEU A 211 -5.31 9.45 -11.96
C LEU A 211 -5.69 10.32 -10.76
N ASP A 212 -6.76 11.10 -10.93
CA ASP A 212 -7.36 11.86 -9.84
C ASP A 212 -7.85 10.89 -8.75
N TYR A 213 -7.94 11.37 -7.51
CA TYR A 213 -8.46 10.61 -6.38
C TYR A 213 -9.82 9.98 -6.69
N ALA A 214 -10.60 10.57 -7.60
CA ALA A 214 -11.92 10.09 -8.00
C ALA A 214 -11.82 8.71 -8.66
N ASP A 215 -10.92 8.55 -9.62
CA ASP A 215 -10.66 7.29 -10.31
C ASP A 215 -10.14 6.22 -9.34
N ALA A 216 -9.29 6.63 -8.38
CA ALA A 216 -8.79 5.72 -7.36
C ALA A 216 -9.92 5.16 -6.49
N VAL A 217 -10.92 5.99 -6.14
CA VAL A 217 -12.11 5.55 -5.39
C VAL A 217 -12.90 4.53 -6.21
N VAL A 218 -13.16 4.84 -7.49
CA VAL A 218 -13.89 3.93 -8.39
C VAL A 218 -13.17 2.58 -8.50
N HIS A 219 -11.86 2.59 -8.76
CA HIS A 219 -11.05 1.39 -8.86
C HIS A 219 -11.04 0.55 -7.57
N LEU A 220 -10.94 1.19 -6.39
CA LEU A 220 -10.97 0.46 -5.11
C LEU A 220 -12.34 -0.14 -4.82
N VAL A 221 -13.44 0.57 -5.12
CA VAL A 221 -14.78 -0.01 -4.99
C VAL A 221 -14.94 -1.22 -5.90
N THR A 222 -14.52 -1.13 -7.15
CA THR A 222 -14.54 -2.28 -8.08
C THR A 222 -13.65 -3.42 -7.60
N ALA A 223 -12.53 -3.12 -6.93
CA ALA A 223 -11.70 -4.14 -6.30
C ALA A 223 -12.47 -4.90 -5.21
N PHE A 224 -13.20 -4.21 -4.33
CA PHE A 224 -14.05 -4.85 -3.31
C PHE A 224 -15.17 -5.71 -3.91
N GLU A 225 -15.82 -5.22 -4.96
CA GLU A 225 -16.86 -5.98 -5.67
C GLU A 225 -16.29 -7.27 -6.29
N ALA A 226 -15.11 -7.17 -6.91
CA ALA A 226 -14.39 -8.33 -7.44
C ALA A 226 -13.98 -9.30 -6.32
N LEU A 227 -13.54 -8.79 -5.17
CA LEU A 227 -13.11 -9.61 -4.03
C LEU A 227 -14.25 -10.45 -3.45
N PHE A 228 -15.41 -9.82 -3.20
CA PHE A 228 -16.56 -10.46 -2.56
C PHE A 228 -17.52 -11.15 -3.53
N LYS A 229 -17.17 -11.19 -4.83
CA LYS A 229 -17.88 -11.95 -5.87
C LYS A 229 -19.35 -11.57 -5.93
N VAL A 230 -19.61 -10.35 -6.36
CA VAL A 230 -20.98 -9.90 -6.50
C VAL A 230 -21.70 -10.69 -7.61
N GLU A 231 -22.53 -11.67 -7.24
CA GLU A 231 -23.24 -12.55 -8.18
C GLU A 231 -24.56 -11.93 -8.70
N ASP A 232 -25.07 -10.91 -8.01
CA ASP A 232 -26.30 -10.19 -8.36
C ASP A 232 -26.02 -8.68 -8.39
N GLU A 233 -26.10 -8.10 -9.59
CA GLU A 233 -25.86 -6.68 -9.87
C GLU A 233 -26.80 -5.74 -9.11
N ARG A 234 -27.93 -6.25 -8.60
CA ARG A 234 -28.93 -5.42 -7.91
C ARG A 234 -28.58 -5.13 -6.46
N ASN A 235 -27.56 -5.78 -5.88
CA ASN A 235 -27.25 -5.64 -4.45
C ASN A 235 -25.76 -5.62 -4.10
N ASN A 236 -24.90 -5.08 -4.98
CA ASN A 236 -23.45 -5.01 -4.80
C ASN A 236 -23.03 -4.46 -3.43
N LYS A 237 -23.64 -3.35 -3.02
CA LYS A 237 -23.35 -2.69 -1.75
C LYS A 237 -23.59 -3.61 -0.55
N ALA A 238 -24.70 -4.33 -0.52
CA ALA A 238 -25.00 -5.23 0.59
C ALA A 238 -24.05 -6.43 0.61
N GLN A 239 -23.71 -6.99 -0.55
CA GLN A 239 -22.78 -8.12 -0.63
C GLN A 239 -21.37 -7.74 -0.18
N VAL A 240 -20.89 -6.56 -0.58
CA VAL A 240 -19.60 -6.05 -0.07
C VAL A 240 -19.66 -5.77 1.41
N LYS A 241 -20.73 -5.13 1.93
CA LYS A 241 -20.90 -4.93 3.37
C LYS A 241 -20.88 -6.27 4.14
N SER A 242 -21.60 -7.28 3.67
CA SER A 242 -21.60 -8.62 4.27
C SER A 242 -20.22 -9.26 4.25
N GLY A 243 -19.47 -9.12 3.15
CA GLY A 243 -18.09 -9.57 3.05
C GLY A 243 -17.17 -8.87 4.05
N LEU A 244 -17.26 -7.54 4.17
CA LEU A 244 -16.49 -6.77 5.15
C LEU A 244 -16.78 -7.26 6.58
N ILE A 245 -18.04 -7.44 6.94
CA ILE A 245 -18.45 -7.94 8.27
C ILE A 245 -17.92 -9.37 8.49
N GLN A 246 -18.00 -10.23 7.48
CA GLN A 246 -17.51 -11.62 7.58
C GLN A 246 -16.00 -11.67 7.89
N PHE A 247 -15.19 -10.82 7.27
CA PHE A 247 -13.72 -10.90 7.39
C PHE A 247 -13.11 -9.97 8.43
N LEU A 248 -13.80 -8.90 8.82
CA LEU A 248 -13.30 -7.90 9.77
C LEU A 248 -14.10 -7.88 11.08
N GLY A 249 -15.26 -8.55 11.14
CA GLY A 249 -16.20 -8.45 12.24
C GLY A 249 -17.17 -7.28 12.09
N GLU A 250 -18.30 -7.37 12.78
CA GLU A 250 -19.31 -6.32 12.76
C GLU A 250 -18.96 -5.18 13.73
N SER A 251 -19.00 -3.95 13.22
CA SER A 251 -19.00 -2.74 14.04
C SER A 251 -19.87 -1.65 13.41
N PRO A 252 -20.44 -0.74 14.22
CA PRO A 252 -21.10 0.45 13.72
C PRO A 252 -20.21 1.30 12.82
N GLU A 253 -18.92 1.41 13.15
CA GLU A 253 -17.92 2.24 12.46
C GLU A 253 -17.62 1.70 11.06
N LEU A 254 -17.40 0.39 10.94
CA LEU A 254 -17.16 -0.26 9.65
C LEU A 254 -18.38 -0.14 8.75
N THR A 255 -19.58 -0.29 9.31
CA THR A 255 -20.83 -0.11 8.59
C THR A 255 -21.00 1.33 8.10
N ASP A 256 -20.70 2.31 8.95
CA ASP A 256 -20.77 3.73 8.60
C ASP A 256 -19.79 4.08 7.48
N TRP A 257 -18.53 3.66 7.62
CA TRP A 257 -17.50 3.85 6.61
C TRP A 257 -17.88 3.21 5.27
N ALA A 258 -18.32 1.95 5.27
CA ALA A 258 -18.71 1.25 4.05
C ALA A 258 -19.86 1.97 3.33
N ASN A 259 -20.86 2.45 4.09
CA ASN A 259 -21.96 3.22 3.53
C ASN A 259 -21.48 4.53 2.87
N LYS A 260 -20.60 5.27 3.54
CA LYS A 260 -20.08 6.55 3.02
C LYS A 260 -19.13 6.35 1.85
N PHE A 261 -18.29 5.32 1.88
CA PHE A 261 -17.36 5.02 0.78
C PHE A 261 -18.10 4.64 -0.50
N TYR A 262 -19.17 3.84 -0.41
CA TYR A 262 -20.03 3.53 -1.55
C TYR A 262 -20.81 4.75 -2.05
N LYS A 263 -21.32 5.57 -1.12
CA LYS A 263 -22.00 6.82 -1.48
C LYS A 263 -21.03 7.72 -2.26
N LEU A 264 -19.81 7.92 -1.75
CA LEU A 264 -18.78 8.70 -2.41
C LEU A 264 -18.52 8.24 -3.85
N ARG A 265 -18.39 6.93 -4.08
CA ARG A 265 -18.23 6.40 -5.45
C ARG A 265 -19.43 6.76 -6.34
N ASN A 266 -20.65 6.67 -5.83
CA ASN A 266 -21.84 7.05 -6.61
C ASN A 266 -21.82 8.55 -6.91
N ASP A 267 -21.53 9.38 -5.91
CA ASP A 267 -21.47 10.83 -6.07
C ASP A 267 -20.39 11.22 -7.10
N ILE A 268 -19.22 10.55 -7.11
CA ILE A 268 -18.17 10.71 -8.12
C ILE A 268 -18.68 10.36 -9.53
N VAL A 269 -19.28 9.18 -9.70
CA VAL A 269 -19.70 8.68 -11.02
C VAL A 269 -20.84 9.51 -11.61
N HIS A 270 -21.70 10.09 -10.78
CA HIS A 270 -22.82 10.93 -11.21
C HIS A 270 -22.50 12.42 -11.28
N GLY A 271 -21.30 12.84 -10.85
CA GLY A 271 -20.89 14.25 -10.84
C GLY A 271 -21.53 15.07 -9.72
N ASP A 272 -22.02 14.41 -8.66
CA ASP A 272 -22.69 15.02 -7.51
C ASP A 272 -21.71 15.47 -6.41
N THR A 273 -20.40 15.36 -6.64
CA THR A 273 -19.38 15.77 -5.68
C THR A 273 -18.31 16.63 -6.33
N GLU A 274 -17.87 17.67 -5.62
CA GLU A 274 -16.66 18.40 -5.97
C GLU A 274 -15.44 17.51 -5.76
N LEU A 275 -14.47 17.59 -6.68
CA LEU A 275 -13.17 16.92 -6.60
C LEU A 275 -12.30 17.59 -5.51
N SER A 276 -12.74 17.46 -4.27
CA SER A 276 -12.08 17.92 -3.05
C SER A 276 -11.57 16.69 -2.29
N PRO A 277 -10.65 16.82 -1.31
CA PRO A 277 -10.03 15.64 -0.73
C PRO A 277 -11.09 14.78 -0.04
N PHE A 278 -11.13 13.50 -0.39
CA PHE A 278 -12.19 12.56 0.00
C PHE A 278 -12.00 12.04 1.42
N TRP A 279 -12.11 12.94 2.39
CA TRP A 279 -12.00 12.62 3.80
C TRP A 279 -13.26 11.92 4.32
N PHE A 280 -13.05 10.87 5.12
CA PHE A 280 -14.09 10.23 5.89
C PHE A 280 -14.41 11.07 7.12
N THR A 281 -15.70 11.39 7.27
CA THR A 281 -16.27 11.98 8.48
C THR A 281 -17.18 10.93 9.11
N PRO A 282 -16.89 10.40 10.32
CA PRO A 282 -17.76 9.41 10.96
C PRO A 282 -19.09 10.04 11.37
N SER A 283 -20.19 9.29 11.34
CA SER A 283 -21.54 9.82 11.65
C SER A 283 -21.71 10.29 13.10
N ARG A 284 -20.87 9.82 14.03
CA ARG A 284 -20.81 10.28 15.43
C ARG A 284 -19.90 11.51 15.62
N GLY A 285 -19.15 11.88 14.59
CA GLY A 285 -18.25 13.04 14.55
C GLY A 285 -18.78 14.13 13.63
N ILE A 286 -18.12 15.28 13.68
CA ILE A 286 -18.41 16.45 12.83
C ILE A 286 -17.20 16.75 11.95
N LYS A 287 -15.98 16.46 12.41
CA LYS A 287 -14.75 16.69 11.64
C LYS A 287 -14.33 15.43 10.89
N ALA A 288 -13.89 15.64 9.65
CA ALA A 288 -13.25 14.61 8.85
C ALA A 288 -11.89 14.26 9.43
N HIS A 289 -11.49 12.99 9.39
CA HIS A 289 -10.29 12.54 10.11
C HIS A 289 -9.29 11.76 9.27
N ARG A 290 -9.73 10.92 8.34
CA ARG A 290 -8.84 10.10 7.49
C ARG A 290 -9.32 10.02 6.05
N HIS A 291 -8.40 9.96 5.10
CA HIS A 291 -8.76 9.86 3.68
C HIS A 291 -9.39 8.50 3.37
N HIS A 292 -10.49 8.49 2.61
CA HIS A 292 -11.20 7.27 2.25
C HIS A 292 -10.30 6.24 1.56
N LEU A 293 -9.41 6.68 0.66
CA LEU A 293 -8.47 5.78 -0.04
C LEU A 293 -7.47 5.11 0.92
N ALA A 294 -6.98 5.84 1.94
CA ALA A 294 -6.03 5.27 2.91
C ALA A 294 -6.70 4.17 3.75
N LEU A 295 -7.93 4.42 4.21
CA LEU A 295 -8.74 3.43 4.90
C LEU A 295 -9.09 2.24 3.98
N ALA A 296 -9.55 2.51 2.75
CA ALA A 296 -9.91 1.50 1.77
C ALA A 296 -8.73 0.58 1.44
N ARG A 297 -7.51 1.13 1.28
CA ARG A 297 -6.29 0.37 1.08
C ARG A 297 -6.08 -0.66 2.19
N LYS A 298 -6.09 -0.20 3.44
CA LYS A 298 -5.91 -1.06 4.62
C LYS A 298 -7.02 -2.10 4.71
N ILE A 299 -8.28 -1.70 4.61
CA ILE A 299 -9.47 -2.57 4.69
C ILE A 299 -9.41 -3.65 3.60
N PHE A 300 -9.11 -3.29 2.36
CA PHE A 300 -9.00 -4.24 1.25
C PHE A 300 -7.90 -5.28 1.53
N SER A 301 -6.69 -4.82 1.89
CA SER A 301 -5.59 -5.73 2.14
C SER A 301 -5.87 -6.67 3.29
N ARG A 302 -6.48 -6.14 4.34
CA ARG A 302 -6.97 -6.88 5.50
C ARG A 302 -7.97 -7.98 5.10
N CYS A 303 -8.96 -7.68 4.27
CA CYS A 303 -9.91 -8.68 3.76
C CYS A 303 -9.23 -9.74 2.88
N LEU A 304 -8.33 -9.34 1.97
CA LEU A 304 -7.62 -10.29 1.12
C LEU A 304 -6.72 -11.23 1.92
N GLU A 305 -6.00 -10.71 2.92
CA GLU A 305 -5.17 -11.53 3.81
C GLU A 305 -6.00 -12.52 4.61
N ALA A 306 -7.18 -12.12 5.08
CA ALA A 306 -8.11 -13.03 5.76
C ALA A 306 -8.60 -14.14 4.82
N LEU A 307 -8.98 -13.80 3.59
CA LEU A 307 -9.38 -14.76 2.56
C LEU A 307 -8.28 -15.76 2.21
N LEU A 308 -7.03 -15.31 2.17
CA LEU A 308 -5.87 -16.14 1.86
C LEU A 308 -5.33 -16.92 3.08
N ASN A 309 -5.98 -16.81 4.26
CA ASN A 309 -5.49 -17.36 5.52
C ASN A 309 -4.04 -16.95 5.83
N LEU A 310 -3.67 -15.73 5.43
CA LEU A 310 -2.34 -15.15 5.64
C LEU A 310 -2.21 -14.44 6.99
N ARG A 311 -3.29 -14.39 7.77
CA ARG A 311 -3.34 -13.68 9.05
C ARG A 311 -3.00 -14.57 10.23
N ALA A 312 -2.20 -14.04 11.15
CA ALA A 312 -2.29 -14.42 12.56
C ALA A 312 -3.59 -13.85 13.15
N SER A 313 -4.24 -14.59 14.07
CA SER A 313 -5.60 -14.37 14.58
C SER A 313 -5.88 -13.03 15.30
N SER A 314 -4.90 -12.13 15.46
CA SER A 314 -4.96 -10.97 16.37
C SER A 314 -5.17 -9.58 15.74
N LEU A 315 -5.34 -9.47 14.41
CA LEU A 315 -5.30 -8.18 13.67
C LEU A 315 -6.66 -7.71 13.12
N THR A 316 -7.81 -8.17 13.66
CA THR A 316 -9.14 -7.67 13.24
C THR A 316 -9.60 -6.47 14.04
N SER A 317 -9.11 -6.29 15.27
CA SER A 317 -9.49 -5.16 16.14
C SER A 317 -8.88 -3.82 15.70
N ASP A 318 -7.74 -3.84 15.01
CA ASP A 318 -6.99 -2.62 14.64
C ASP A 318 -7.79 -1.68 13.72
N ILE A 319 -8.52 -2.23 12.76
CA ILE A 319 -9.20 -1.43 11.73
C ILE A 319 -10.42 -0.71 12.26
N HIS A 320 -11.14 -1.31 13.21
CA HIS A 320 -12.29 -0.67 13.86
C HIS A 320 -11.83 0.56 14.64
N GLU A 321 -10.71 0.44 15.34
CA GLU A 321 -10.12 1.55 16.10
C GLU A 321 -9.64 2.69 15.17
N GLU A 322 -9.17 2.40 13.95
CA GLU A 322 -8.80 3.44 12.99
C GLU A 322 -10.00 4.22 12.41
N LEU A 323 -11.20 3.65 12.46
CA LEU A 323 -12.42 4.30 11.97
C LEU A 323 -13.04 5.25 13.01
N ILE A 324 -12.62 5.16 14.27
CA ILE A 324 -13.03 6.09 15.33
C ILE A 324 -12.08 7.29 15.32
N SER A 325 -12.63 8.48 15.11
CA SER A 325 -11.85 9.72 15.08
C SER A 325 -11.42 10.18 16.47
N ASN A 326 -10.31 10.92 16.54
CA ASN A 326 -9.85 11.57 17.77
C ASN A 326 -10.92 12.48 18.39
N GLU A 327 -11.78 13.12 17.58
CA GLU A 327 -12.93 13.89 18.08
C GLU A 327 -13.89 13.02 18.91
N ILE A 328 -14.21 11.81 18.44
CA ILE A 328 -15.10 10.88 19.15
C ILE A 328 -14.42 10.39 20.43
N ARG A 329 -13.15 9.99 20.34
CA ARG A 329 -12.36 9.53 21.49
C ARG A 329 -12.28 10.58 22.59
N PHE A 330 -12.05 11.83 22.20
CA PHE A 330 -12.08 12.97 23.10
C PHE A 330 -13.42 13.11 23.82
N LYS A 331 -14.55 13.09 23.08
CA LYS A 331 -15.89 13.23 23.67
C LYS A 331 -16.17 12.11 24.69
N GLU A 332 -15.80 10.88 24.37
CA GLU A 332 -15.98 9.72 25.25
C GLU A 332 -15.10 9.83 26.51
N ALA A 333 -13.81 10.15 26.35
CA ALA A 333 -12.88 10.33 27.46
C ALA A 333 -13.29 11.50 28.37
N LYS A 334 -13.59 12.67 27.80
CA LYS A 334 -14.03 13.86 28.53
C LYS A 334 -15.24 13.58 29.41
N LYS A 335 -16.25 12.87 28.89
CA LYS A 335 -17.45 12.50 29.64
C LYS A 335 -17.13 11.73 30.92
N ILE A 336 -16.15 10.83 30.86
CA ILE A 336 -15.74 10.00 32.00
C ILE A 336 -14.87 10.80 32.98
N LEU A 337 -13.89 11.55 32.47
CA LEU A 337 -12.96 12.34 33.28
C LEU A 337 -13.69 13.43 34.07
N VAL A 338 -14.62 14.15 33.45
CA VAL A 338 -15.43 15.18 34.13
C VAL A 338 -16.33 14.58 35.21
N ALA A 339 -16.90 13.39 34.97
CA ALA A 339 -17.71 12.69 35.96
C ALA A 339 -16.87 12.14 37.14
N ASN A 340 -15.54 12.09 37.00
CA ASN A 340 -14.60 11.51 37.95
C ASN A 340 -15.03 10.12 38.46
N ALA A 341 -15.66 9.33 37.59
CA ALA A 341 -16.15 8.00 37.94
C ALA A 341 -14.96 7.04 38.00
N LYS A 342 -14.34 6.89 39.19
CA LYS A 342 -13.14 6.05 39.41
C LYS A 342 -13.24 4.66 38.79
N SER A 343 -14.41 4.02 38.90
CA SER A 343 -14.68 2.69 38.33
C SER A 343 -14.65 2.64 36.79
N ARG A 344 -14.63 3.79 36.12
CA ARG A 344 -14.65 3.92 34.66
C ARG A 344 -13.40 4.56 34.06
N LEU A 345 -12.44 4.99 34.88
CA LEU A 345 -11.23 5.68 34.42
C LEU A 345 -10.44 4.83 33.41
N GLN A 346 -10.41 3.51 33.57
CA GLN A 346 -9.77 2.62 32.61
C GLN A 346 -10.32 2.79 31.17
N PHE A 347 -11.62 3.05 31.00
CA PHE A 347 -12.20 3.29 29.68
C PHE A 347 -11.75 4.64 29.10
N ALA A 348 -11.64 5.69 29.92
CA ALA A 348 -11.10 6.96 29.47
C ALA A 348 -9.64 6.83 29.04
N PHE A 349 -8.82 6.14 29.84
CA PHE A 349 -7.41 5.91 29.51
C PHE A 349 -7.27 5.09 28.24
N ARG A 350 -8.10 4.06 28.05
CA ARG A 350 -8.12 3.31 26.79
C ARG A 350 -8.50 4.19 25.58
N SER A 351 -9.54 5.02 25.69
CA SER A 351 -9.91 5.94 24.60
C SER A 351 -8.77 6.90 24.25
N ILE A 352 -8.02 7.37 25.24
CA ILE A 352 -6.87 8.28 25.06
C ILE A 352 -5.66 7.52 24.51
N SER A 353 -5.39 6.28 24.97
CA SER A 353 -4.30 5.45 24.44
C SER A 353 -4.52 5.07 22.98
N GLU A 354 -5.75 5.10 22.49
CA GLU A 354 -6.06 4.81 21.09
C GLU A 354 -6.04 6.06 20.17
N ILE A 355 -5.77 7.26 20.71
CA ILE A 355 -5.59 8.51 19.93
C ILE A 355 -4.45 8.35 18.92
N LYS A 356 -4.66 8.88 17.71
CA LYS A 356 -3.71 8.75 16.60
C LYS A 356 -3.11 10.10 16.23
N HIS A 357 -1.80 10.16 16.05
CA HIS A 357 -1.07 11.39 15.72
C HIS A 357 -1.38 11.92 14.30
N ASP A 358 -1.77 11.04 13.37
CA ASP A 358 -2.14 11.36 11.98
C ASP A 358 -3.63 11.74 11.82
N ASP A 359 -4.37 11.95 12.92
CA ASP A 359 -5.78 12.35 12.93
C ASP A 359 -5.98 13.75 13.54
N PHE A 360 -6.37 14.69 12.69
CA PHE A 360 -6.54 16.11 13.05
C PHE A 360 -7.97 16.51 13.45
N SER A 361 -8.87 15.54 13.62
CA SER A 361 -10.28 15.80 13.95
C SER A 361 -10.50 16.40 15.35
N MET A 362 -9.56 16.22 16.27
CA MET A 362 -9.57 16.91 17.57
C MET A 362 -8.97 18.32 17.42
N THR A 363 -9.69 19.38 17.76
CA THR A 363 -9.21 20.78 17.68
C THR A 363 -8.08 21.09 18.67
N LYS A 364 -7.35 22.20 18.46
CA LYS A 364 -6.37 22.72 19.43
C LYS A 364 -6.99 22.97 20.80
N LYS A 365 -8.19 23.55 20.84
CA LYS A 365 -8.95 23.78 22.08
C LYS A 365 -9.34 22.49 22.79
N GLN A 366 -9.79 21.48 22.05
CA GLN A 366 -10.10 20.17 22.63
C GLN A 366 -8.84 19.46 23.14
N THR A 367 -7.71 19.64 22.46
CA THR A 367 -6.40 19.11 22.88
C THR A 367 -5.98 19.73 24.22
N GLU A 368 -6.04 21.05 24.34
CA GLU A 368 -5.77 21.77 25.58
C GLU A 368 -6.70 21.32 26.71
N GLU A 369 -8.01 21.22 26.43
CA GLU A 369 -9.01 20.78 27.39
C GLU A 369 -8.75 19.35 27.88
N LEU A 370 -8.44 18.43 26.96
CA LEU A 370 -8.12 17.05 27.32
C LEU A 370 -6.88 17.00 28.21
N GLY A 371 -5.84 17.79 27.91
CA GLY A 371 -4.63 17.86 28.72
C GLY A 371 -4.92 18.29 30.16
N LYS A 372 -5.74 19.33 30.34
CA LYS A 372 -6.16 19.81 31.66
C LYS A 372 -6.90 18.75 32.47
N LEU A 373 -7.71 17.91 31.81
CA LEU A 373 -8.47 16.84 32.45
C LEU A 373 -7.63 15.58 32.73
N PHE A 374 -6.70 15.24 31.83
CA PHE A 374 -6.01 13.95 31.83
C PHE A 374 -4.64 13.98 32.54
N LEU A 375 -3.82 15.02 32.31
CA LEU A 375 -2.47 15.09 32.87
C LEU A 375 -2.38 15.00 34.40
N PRO A 376 -3.38 15.43 35.21
CA PRO A 376 -3.34 15.21 36.65
C PRO A 376 -3.22 13.73 37.07
N TYR A 377 -3.83 12.81 36.32
CA TYR A 377 -3.70 11.37 36.57
C TYR A 377 -2.31 10.86 36.23
N LEU A 378 -1.72 11.39 35.15
CA LEU A 378 -0.36 11.05 34.74
C LEU A 378 0.68 11.55 35.75
N LEU A 379 0.47 12.75 36.30
CA LEU A 379 1.29 13.31 37.37
C LEU A 379 1.24 12.48 38.65
N GLU A 380 0.07 11.96 39.03
CA GLU A 380 -0.07 11.06 40.19
C GLU A 380 0.77 9.78 40.02
N ASP A 381 0.70 9.14 38.84
CA ASP A 381 1.54 7.96 38.51
C ASP A 381 3.04 8.30 38.57
N LEU A 382 3.46 9.40 37.97
CA LEU A 382 4.86 9.83 37.96
C LEU A 382 5.39 10.18 39.36
N ARG A 383 4.54 10.72 40.24
CA ARG A 383 4.88 11.00 41.65
C ARG A 383 5.11 9.70 42.43
N ASN A 384 4.25 8.70 42.22
CA ASN A 384 4.43 7.39 42.82
C ASN A 384 5.74 6.71 42.36
N GLU A 385 6.18 6.99 41.13
CA GLU A 385 7.42 6.50 40.52
C GLU A 385 8.64 7.42 40.74
N ASN A 386 8.50 8.50 41.52
CA ASN A 386 9.55 9.48 41.83
C ASN A 386 10.24 10.11 40.60
N ARG A 387 9.49 10.42 39.53
CA ARG A 387 10.02 10.96 38.26
C ARG A 387 10.00 12.48 38.18
N GLN A 388 10.81 13.15 39.01
CA GLN A 388 10.82 14.62 39.16
C GLN A 388 10.95 15.42 37.86
N ASN A 389 11.78 14.97 36.91
CA ASN A 389 11.97 15.65 35.63
C ASN A 389 10.70 15.65 34.75
N ALA A 390 9.97 14.53 34.72
CA ALA A 390 8.72 14.42 33.97
C ALA A 390 7.59 15.18 34.67
N ILE A 391 7.55 15.13 36.01
CA ILE A 391 6.61 15.92 36.83
C ILE A 391 6.73 17.41 36.52
N ALA A 392 7.95 17.97 36.59
CA ALA A 392 8.18 19.38 36.33
C ALA A 392 7.77 19.80 34.90
N ALA A 393 8.00 18.92 33.91
CA ALA A 393 7.59 19.19 32.52
C ALA A 393 6.06 19.22 32.36
N LEU A 394 5.35 18.26 32.95
CA LEU A 394 3.88 18.21 32.88
C LEU A 394 3.20 19.31 33.70
N ASP A 395 3.75 19.68 34.86
CA ASP A 395 3.29 20.84 35.64
C ASP A 395 3.44 22.12 34.81
N GLY A 396 4.49 22.25 34.00
CA GLY A 396 4.64 23.36 33.04
C GLY A 396 3.50 23.46 32.04
N ILE A 397 3.00 22.33 31.53
CA ILE A 397 1.82 22.29 30.64
C ILE A 397 0.55 22.72 31.38
N LEU A 398 0.31 22.19 32.58
CA LEU A 398 -0.90 22.49 33.36
C LEU A 398 -0.96 23.94 33.84
N ASN A 399 0.18 24.56 34.10
CA ASN A 399 0.27 25.95 34.53
C ASN A 399 0.24 26.96 33.37
N TRP A 400 0.20 26.48 32.12
CA TRP A 400 0.10 27.36 30.96
C TRP A 400 -1.27 28.06 30.93
N SER A 401 -1.23 29.38 30.75
CA SER A 401 -2.41 30.26 30.71
C SER A 401 -2.37 31.27 29.55
N GLY A 402 -1.47 31.05 28.59
CA GLY A 402 -1.32 31.91 27.41
C GLY A 402 -2.44 31.72 26.39
N SER A 403 -2.34 32.47 25.29
CA SER A 403 -3.23 32.32 24.12
C SER A 403 -2.51 31.76 22.90
N ASP A 404 -1.18 31.65 22.92
CA ASP A 404 -0.38 31.14 21.82
C ASP A 404 -0.19 29.61 21.92
N TYR A 405 -0.85 28.88 21.03
CA TYR A 405 -0.73 27.42 20.96
C TYR A 405 0.67 26.94 20.55
N SER A 406 1.50 27.78 19.93
CA SER A 406 2.90 27.43 19.65
C SER A 406 3.73 27.33 20.93
N GLU A 407 3.50 28.21 21.91
CA GLU A 407 4.13 28.09 23.23
C GLU A 407 3.68 26.83 23.96
N LEU A 408 2.37 26.55 23.93
CA LEU A 408 1.83 25.33 24.52
C LEU A 408 2.42 24.07 23.85
N ALA A 409 2.56 24.08 22.52
CA ALA A 409 3.17 22.98 21.78
C ALA A 409 4.61 22.71 22.26
N LEU A 410 5.43 23.75 22.46
CA LEU A 410 6.80 23.60 22.98
C LEU A 410 6.83 22.98 24.39
N LEU A 411 5.82 23.25 25.23
CA LEU A 411 5.68 22.59 26.53
C LEU A 411 5.32 21.12 26.36
N TYR A 412 4.43 20.78 25.42
CA TYR A 412 4.12 19.39 25.08
C TYR A 412 5.32 18.63 24.49
N VAL A 413 6.16 19.25 23.65
CA VAL A 413 7.42 18.65 23.17
C VAL A 413 8.30 18.24 24.36
N LYS A 414 8.56 19.19 25.28
CA LYS A 414 9.37 18.92 26.48
C LYS A 414 8.73 17.84 27.36
N GLY A 415 7.41 17.88 27.54
CA GLY A 415 6.66 16.88 28.27
C GLY A 415 6.80 15.49 27.65
N SER A 416 6.62 15.39 26.33
CA SER A 416 6.76 14.14 25.58
C SER A 416 8.17 13.57 25.70
N ASP A 417 9.22 14.38 25.51
CA ASP A 417 10.61 13.92 25.60
C ASP A 417 10.93 13.33 26.98
N LYS A 418 10.45 13.97 28.06
CA LYS A 418 10.67 13.47 29.42
C LYS A 418 9.80 12.26 29.74
N TYR A 419 8.60 12.19 29.18
CA TYR A 419 7.69 11.07 29.37
C TYR A 419 8.12 9.82 28.59
N ASP A 420 8.61 9.97 27.35
CA ASP A 420 9.10 8.87 26.51
C ASP A 420 10.19 8.07 27.24
N ILE A 421 11.15 8.76 27.88
CA ILE A 421 12.19 8.13 28.71
C ILE A 421 11.56 7.26 29.80
N PHE A 422 10.62 7.82 30.57
CA PHE A 422 9.92 7.07 31.61
C PHE A 422 9.14 5.87 31.06
N TYR A 423 8.40 6.08 29.97
CA TYR A 423 7.56 5.06 29.36
C TYR A 423 8.37 3.84 28.89
N PHE A 424 9.47 4.08 28.17
CA PHE A 424 10.30 2.99 27.66
C PHE A 424 11.15 2.32 28.75
N ASP A 425 11.67 3.08 29.71
CA ASP A 425 12.42 2.54 30.86
C ASP A 425 11.58 1.59 31.73
N ASN A 426 10.24 1.75 31.75
CA ASN A 426 9.33 1.00 32.62
C ASN A 426 8.35 0.09 31.85
N SER A 427 8.59 -0.12 30.56
CA SER A 427 7.73 -0.92 29.65
C SER A 427 7.60 -2.40 30.02
N VAL A 428 8.47 -2.93 30.89
CA VAL A 428 8.53 -4.36 31.25
C VAL A 428 7.85 -4.68 32.59
N ALA A 429 7.43 -3.69 33.39
CA ALA A 429 6.94 -3.92 34.77
C ALA A 429 5.72 -3.06 35.16
N VAL A 430 4.60 -3.20 34.45
CA VAL A 430 3.35 -2.51 34.83
C VAL A 430 2.41 -3.48 35.59
N PRO A 431 2.09 -3.22 36.87
CA PRO A 431 1.45 -4.20 37.75
C PRO A 431 -0.04 -4.44 37.48
N ASN A 432 -0.73 -3.58 36.73
CA ASN A 432 -2.13 -3.77 36.35
C ASN A 432 -2.50 -3.08 35.03
N ALA A 433 -3.57 -3.57 34.39
CA ALA A 433 -4.04 -3.10 33.08
C ALA A 433 -4.44 -1.62 33.07
N GLN A 434 -4.96 -1.07 34.17
CA GLN A 434 -5.32 0.34 34.25
C GLN A 434 -4.10 1.25 34.17
N SER A 435 -3.03 0.90 34.88
CA SER A 435 -1.76 1.64 34.86
C SER A 435 -1.09 1.52 33.49
N GLN A 436 -1.24 0.37 32.82
CA GLN A 436 -0.76 0.19 31.45
C GLN A 436 -1.48 1.13 30.47
N PHE A 437 -2.82 1.16 30.50
CA PHE A 437 -3.59 2.08 29.67
C PHE A 437 -3.31 3.55 30.00
N LEU A 438 -3.13 3.90 31.27
CA LEU A 438 -2.75 5.27 31.67
C LEU A 438 -1.41 5.67 31.05
N ARG A 439 -0.41 4.79 31.10
CA ARG A 439 0.93 5.09 30.57
C ARG A 439 0.95 5.17 29.05
N GLU A 440 0.25 4.26 28.38
CA GLU A 440 0.06 4.29 26.92
C GLU A 440 -0.72 5.54 26.48
N ALA A 441 -1.75 5.92 27.24
CA ALA A 441 -2.47 7.17 27.05
C ALA A 441 -1.57 8.40 27.18
N GLY A 442 -0.68 8.43 28.17
CA GLY A 442 0.33 9.47 28.33
C GLY A 442 1.21 9.62 27.09
N TYR A 443 1.79 8.51 26.63
CA TYR A 443 2.66 8.47 25.46
C TYR A 443 1.94 8.95 24.19
N ASN A 444 0.77 8.39 23.88
CA ASN A 444 0.05 8.72 22.63
C ASN A 444 -0.56 10.13 22.67
N PHE A 445 -1.10 10.57 23.81
CA PHE A 445 -1.68 11.91 23.93
C PHE A 445 -0.63 13.02 23.82
N LEU A 446 0.52 12.91 24.52
CA LEU A 446 1.55 13.95 24.48
C LEU A 446 2.09 14.19 23.06
N ARG A 447 2.32 13.10 22.31
CA ARG A 447 2.73 13.17 20.89
C ARG A 447 1.64 13.78 20.00
N CYS A 448 0.40 13.30 20.13
CA CYS A 448 -0.71 13.85 19.38
C CYS A 448 -0.92 15.35 19.67
N ALA A 449 -0.77 15.77 20.93
CA ALA A 449 -0.96 17.14 21.33
C ALA A 449 0.12 18.06 20.73
N MET A 450 1.39 17.62 20.75
CA MET A 450 2.48 18.33 20.08
C MET A 450 2.16 18.59 18.61
N ASP A 451 1.87 17.53 17.84
CA ASP A 451 1.58 17.66 16.41
C ASP A 451 0.37 18.54 16.17
N ARG A 452 -0.69 18.35 16.98
CA ARG A 452 -1.95 19.06 16.76
C ARG A 452 -1.82 20.55 17.02
N LEU A 453 -1.10 20.95 18.05
CA LEU A 453 -0.94 22.36 18.40
C LEU A 453 -0.07 23.12 17.38
N LEU A 454 0.87 22.43 16.73
CA LEU A 454 1.74 22.97 15.67
C LEU A 454 1.07 23.09 14.30
N THR A 455 0.01 22.33 14.01
CA THR A 455 -0.68 22.42 12.71
C THR A 455 -1.31 23.80 12.46
N PHE A 456 -1.18 24.32 11.24
CA PHE A 456 -1.74 25.62 10.83
C PHE A 456 -3.26 25.59 10.59
N SER A 457 -3.86 24.42 10.41
CA SER A 457 -5.31 24.24 10.21
C SER A 457 -6.06 24.10 11.53
N GLU A 458 -7.22 24.76 11.69
CA GLU A 458 -8.05 24.74 12.91
C GLU A 458 -8.87 23.46 13.16
#